data_AF-A0A357GV47-F1
#
_entry.id   AF-A0A357GV47-F1
#
_cell.length_a   1.000
_cell.length_b   1.000
_cell.length_c   1.000
_cell.angle_alpha   90.00
_cell.angle_beta   90.00
_cell.angle_gamma   90.00
#
_symmetry.space_group_name_H-M   'P 1'
#
loop_
_entity.id
_entity.type
_entity.pdbx_description
1 polymer ?
#
loop_
_entity_poly.entity_id
_entity_poly.type
_entity_poly.pdbx_seq_one_letter_code
_entity_poly.pdbx_strand_id
1 'polypeptide(L)'
;MEIKELLEKSKNIWGGEKLDLAQIIVRMGKVFGDICRWERDVQKDKETHNDYELKKELGNMIFSNIRWCNDLGYDPEECIKIAIECQEKFVKENKK
;
A
#
# COMPACT_ATOMS: atom_id res chain seq x y z
N MET A 1 -14.36 -3.04 -6.01
CA MET A 1 -14.10 -4.02 -4.95
C MET A 1 -14.12 -3.26 -3.66
N GLU A 2 -14.98 -3.66 -2.73
CA GLU A 2 -15.06 -3.05 -1.40
C GLU A 2 -13.85 -3.46 -0.54
N ILE A 3 -13.50 -2.68 0.47
CA ILE A 3 -12.36 -2.97 1.35
C ILE A 3 -12.54 -4.33 2.03
N LYS A 4 -13.76 -4.66 2.45
CA LYS A 4 -14.09 -5.98 3.00
C LYS A 4 -13.78 -7.11 2.03
N GLU A 5 -14.08 -6.95 0.74
CA GLU A 5 -13.78 -7.96 -0.28
C GLU A 5 -12.27 -8.10 -0.50
N LEU A 6 -11.55 -6.97 -0.50
CA LEU A 6 -10.10 -6.96 -0.62
C LEU A 6 -9.46 -7.67 0.58
N LEU A 7 -9.95 -7.42 1.79
CA LEU A 7 -9.44 -8.06 3.00
C LEU A 7 -9.65 -9.58 2.95
N GLU A 8 -10.85 -10.06 2.61
CA GLU A 8 -11.13 -11.49 2.48
C GLU A 8 -10.27 -12.13 1.39
N LYS A 9 -10.12 -11.47 0.23
CA LYS A 9 -9.23 -11.93 -0.84
C LYS A 9 -7.77 -12.01 -0.37
N SER A 10 -7.32 -11.06 0.43
CA SER A 10 -5.95 -11.05 0.97
C SER A 10 -5.70 -12.22 1.93
N LYS A 11 -6.68 -12.55 2.78
CA LYS A 11 -6.62 -13.71 3.70
C LYS A 11 -6.61 -15.03 2.93
N ASN A 12 -7.38 -15.12 1.85
CA ASN A 12 -7.39 -16.31 0.99
C ASN A 12 -6.05 -16.54 0.27
N ILE A 13 -5.32 -15.47 -0.06
CA ILE A 13 -4.00 -15.57 -0.72
C ILE A 13 -2.90 -15.90 0.29
N TRP A 14 -2.87 -15.18 1.42
CA TRP A 14 -1.72 -15.20 2.35
C TRP A 14 -1.96 -16.03 3.62
N GLY A 15 -3.16 -16.58 3.80
CA GLY A 15 -3.56 -17.26 5.01
C GLY A 15 -3.87 -16.31 6.17
N GLY A 16 -4.21 -16.91 7.32
CA GLY A 16 -4.63 -16.20 8.53
C GLY A 16 -3.49 -15.73 9.44
N GLU A 17 -2.23 -15.98 9.09
CA GLU A 17 -1.08 -15.53 9.89
C GLU A 17 -0.94 -14.01 9.81
N LYS A 18 -1.04 -13.36 10.98
CA LYS A 18 -0.90 -11.91 11.10
C LYS A 18 0.57 -11.53 11.17
N LEU A 19 0.93 -10.46 10.48
CA LEU A 19 2.26 -9.87 10.56
C LEU A 19 2.34 -8.84 11.68
N ASP A 20 3.48 -8.79 12.35
CA ASP A 20 3.81 -7.68 13.23
C ASP A 20 4.28 -6.44 12.43
N LEU A 21 4.42 -5.31 13.13
CA LEU A 21 4.82 -4.05 12.50
C LEU A 21 6.20 -4.12 11.84
N ALA A 22 7.18 -4.80 12.46
CA ALA A 22 8.53 -4.90 11.91
C ALA A 22 8.53 -5.69 10.59
N GLN A 23 7.78 -6.80 10.56
CA GLN A 23 7.56 -7.63 9.39
C GLN A 23 6.83 -6.88 8.26
N ILE A 24 5.87 -6.01 8.61
CA ILE A 24 5.16 -5.14 7.67
C ILE A 24 6.12 -4.13 7.06
N ILE A 25 6.91 -3.43 7.88
CA ILE A 25 7.86 -2.40 7.41
C ILE A 25 8.84 -2.98 6.39
N VAL A 26 9.37 -4.19 6.62
CA VAL A 26 10.27 -4.86 5.67
C VAL A 26 9.59 -5.11 4.33
N ARG A 27 8.33 -5.59 4.34
CA ARG A 27 7.57 -5.86 3.11
C ARG A 27 7.16 -4.59 2.37
N MET A 28 6.80 -3.54 3.11
CA MET A 28 6.56 -2.21 2.56
C MET A 28 7.81 -1.67 1.87
N GLY A 29 8.98 -1.79 2.50
CA GLY A 29 10.26 -1.38 1.92
C GLY A 29 10.59 -2.11 0.62
N LYS A 30 10.24 -3.39 0.50
CA LYS A 30 10.40 -4.17 -0.73
C LYS A 30 9.55 -3.60 -1.87
N VAL A 31 8.25 -3.38 -1.66
CA VAL A 31 7.34 -2.85 -2.69
C VAL A 31 7.71 -1.40 -3.06
N PHE A 32 8.00 -0.56 -2.07
CA PHE A 32 8.48 0.80 -2.32
C PHE A 32 9.81 0.80 -3.10
N GLY A 33 10.72 -0.11 -2.77
CA GLY A 33 11.97 -0.29 -3.51
C GLY A 33 11.77 -0.70 -4.96
N ASP A 34 10.72 -1.46 -5.27
CA ASP A 34 10.35 -1.79 -6.66
C ASP A 34 9.83 -0.54 -7.41
N ILE A 35 9.07 0.35 -6.75
CA ILE A 35 8.67 1.66 -7.30
C ILE A 35 9.90 2.56 -7.53
N CYS A 36 10.81 2.64 -6.56
CA CYS A 36 12.05 3.41 -6.72
C CYS A 36 12.92 2.85 -7.85
N ARG A 37 12.93 1.53 -8.05
CA ARG A 37 13.65 0.90 -9.18
C ARG A 37 13.02 1.31 -10.50
N TRP A 38 11.69 1.32 -10.56
CA TRP A 38 10.95 1.78 -11.74
C TRP A 38 11.31 3.22 -12.08
N GLU A 39 11.27 4.15 -11.10
CA GLU A 39 11.61 5.57 -11.31
C GLU A 39 13.06 5.78 -11.74
N ARG A 40 14.00 4.99 -11.21
CA ARG A 40 15.42 5.12 -11.53
C ARG A 40 15.73 4.85 -13.02
N ASP A 41 14.93 4.01 -13.69
CA ASP A 41 14.97 3.74 -15.14
C ASP A 41 16.38 3.56 -15.74
N VAL A 42 17.25 2.79 -15.05
CA VAL A 42 18.57 2.45 -15.59
C VAL A 42 18.45 1.33 -16.63
N GLN A 43 19.44 1.21 -17.53
CA GLN A 43 19.39 0.28 -18.67
C GLN A 43 18.99 -1.16 -18.30
N LYS A 44 19.43 -1.67 -17.15
CA LYS A 44 19.09 -3.03 -16.68
C LYS A 44 17.63 -3.22 -16.27
N ASP A 45 16.89 -2.14 -16.04
CA ASP A 45 15.52 -2.13 -15.55
C ASP A 45 14.51 -1.83 -16.69
N LYS A 46 14.98 -1.63 -17.93
CA LYS A 46 14.16 -1.19 -19.09
C LYS A 46 12.97 -2.09 -19.41
N GLU A 47 13.12 -3.41 -19.23
CA GLU A 47 12.02 -4.35 -19.45
C GLU A 47 10.86 -4.14 -18.47
N THR A 48 11.18 -3.65 -17.26
CA THR A 48 10.21 -3.38 -16.19
C THR A 48 9.77 -1.92 -16.12
N HIS A 49 10.40 -1.01 -16.88
CA HIS A 49 10.00 0.39 -16.93
C HIS A 49 8.81 0.60 -17.87
N ASN A 50 7.65 0.11 -17.44
CA ASN A 50 6.40 0.25 -18.18
C ASN A 50 5.22 0.50 -17.24
N ASP A 51 4.12 1.01 -17.81
CA ASP A 51 2.89 1.34 -17.08
C ASP A 51 2.30 0.17 -16.30
N TYR A 52 2.41 -1.04 -16.84
CA TYR A 52 1.84 -2.23 -16.22
C TYR A 52 2.55 -2.52 -14.89
N GLU A 53 3.88 -2.48 -14.88
CA GLU A 53 4.69 -2.68 -13.68
C GLU A 53 4.43 -1.60 -12.63
N LEU A 54 4.36 -0.33 -13.02
CA LEU A 54 4.04 0.74 -12.06
C LEU A 54 2.64 0.57 -11.45
N LYS A 55 1.62 0.29 -12.29
CA LYS A 55 0.25 0.02 -11.82
C LYS A 55 0.21 -1.17 -10.87
N LYS A 56 0.97 -2.23 -11.17
CA LYS A 56 1.07 -3.42 -10.32
C LYS A 56 1.67 -3.08 -8.95
N GLU A 57 2.78 -2.35 -8.90
CA GLU A 57 3.42 -2.04 -7.60
C GLU A 57 2.63 -1.02 -6.76
N LEU A 58 1.97 -0.05 -7.40
CA LEU A 58 1.00 0.81 -6.71
C LEU A 58 -0.19 0.00 -6.18
N GLY A 59 -0.69 -0.96 -6.97
CA GLY A 59 -1.71 -1.92 -6.55
C GLY A 59 -1.25 -2.78 -5.37
N ASN A 60 0.00 -3.25 -5.38
CA ASN A 60 0.59 -4.00 -4.28
C ASN A 60 0.65 -3.17 -3.01
N MET A 61 1.01 -1.89 -3.08
CA MET A 61 0.98 -0.98 -1.94
C MET A 61 -0.44 -0.86 -1.38
N ILE A 62 -1.44 -0.55 -2.20
CA ILE A 62 -2.83 -0.37 -1.75
C ILE A 62 -3.36 -1.66 -1.13
N PHE A 63 -3.26 -2.77 -1.86
CA PHE A 63 -3.82 -4.06 -1.44
C PHE A 63 -3.15 -4.62 -0.19
N SER A 64 -1.82 -4.47 -0.07
CA SER A 64 -1.09 -4.95 1.10
C SER A 64 -1.38 -4.10 2.33
N ASN A 65 -1.50 -2.77 2.20
CA ASN A 65 -1.82 -1.90 3.34
C ASN A 65 -3.18 -2.22 3.96
N ILE A 66 -4.19 -2.58 3.16
CA ILE A 66 -5.50 -3.03 3.67
C ILE A 66 -5.32 -4.26 4.59
N ARG A 67 -4.52 -5.24 4.16
CA ARG A 67 -4.22 -6.42 5.00
C ARG A 67 -3.43 -6.04 6.24
N TRP A 68 -2.41 -5.20 6.10
CA TRP A 68 -1.52 -4.80 7.20
C TRP A 68 -2.24 -4.03 8.30
N CYS A 69 -3.20 -3.15 7.95
CA CYS A 69 -4.10 -2.53 8.92
C CYS A 69 -4.81 -3.59 9.78
N ASN A 70 -5.42 -4.59 9.15
CA ASN A 70 -6.11 -5.68 9.85
C ASN A 70 -5.17 -6.60 10.65
N ASP A 71 -3.96 -6.85 10.15
CA ASP A 71 -2.94 -7.63 10.86
C ASP A 71 -2.55 -6.95 12.19
N LEU A 72 -2.45 -5.62 12.19
CA LEU A 72 -2.19 -4.80 13.38
C LEU A 72 -3.45 -4.57 14.26
N GLY A 73 -4.62 -5.06 13.83
CA GLY A 73 -5.87 -4.93 14.57
C GLY A 73 -6.64 -3.63 14.32
N TYR A 74 -6.31 -2.90 13.25
CA TYR A 74 -7.02 -1.69 12.83
C TYR A 74 -8.04 -1.97 11.72
N ASP A 75 -9.12 -1.21 11.71
CA ASP A 75 -10.06 -1.18 10.60
C ASP A 75 -9.50 -0.29 9.45
N PRO A 76 -9.30 -0.81 8.23
CA PRO A 76 -8.76 -0.02 7.13
C PRO A 76 -9.67 1.16 6.72
N GLU A 77 -11.00 1.02 6.83
CA GLU A 77 -11.95 2.11 6.52
C GLU A 77 -11.79 3.27 7.50
N GLU A 78 -11.71 2.98 8.81
CA GLU A 78 -11.40 3.98 9.83
C GLU A 78 -10.05 4.67 9.58
N CYS A 79 -8.99 3.90 9.27
CA CYS A 79 -7.67 4.45 8.96
C CYS A 79 -7.71 5.44 7.78
N ILE A 80 -8.46 5.09 6.72
CA ILE A 80 -8.62 5.95 5.54
C ILE A 80 -9.40 7.23 5.90
N LYS A 81 -10.46 7.11 6.70
CA LYS A 81 -11.23 8.27 7.16
C LYS A 81 -10.34 9.26 7.92
N ILE A 82 -9.55 8.77 8.88
CA ILE A 82 -8.58 9.59 9.63
C ILE A 82 -7.60 10.26 8.67
N ALA A 83 -7.05 9.52 7.70
CA ALA A 83 -6.11 10.06 6.73
C ALA A 83 -6.73 11.17 5.86
N ILE A 84 -7.97 11.02 5.41
CA ILE A 84 -8.71 12.03 4.64
C ILE A 84 -8.91 13.29 5.48
N GLU A 85 -9.40 13.16 6.71
CA GLU A 85 -9.60 14.29 7.62
C GLU A 85 -8.28 15.06 7.85
N CYS A 86 -7.16 14.36 8.04
CA CYS A 86 -5.83 14.96 8.16
C CYS A 86 -5.43 15.73 6.90
N GLN A 87 -5.61 15.16 5.71
CA GLN A 87 -5.26 15.82 4.44
C GLN A 87 -6.13 17.04 4.17
N GLU A 88 -7.44 16.95 4.40
CA GLU A 88 -8.36 18.09 4.26
C GLU A 88 -8.00 19.23 5.21
N LYS A 89 -7.70 18.90 6.47
CA LYS A 89 -7.26 19.87 7.47
C LYS A 89 -5.98 20.57 7.02
N PHE A 90 -4.98 19.81 6.57
CA PHE A 90 -3.73 20.37 6.05
C PHE A 90 -3.97 21.36 4.92
N VAL A 91 -4.83 21.02 3.95
CA VAL A 91 -5.16 21.93 2.83
C VAL A 91 -5.90 23.18 3.33
N LYS A 92 -6.84 23.06 4.27
CA LYS A 92 -7.57 24.21 4.85
C LYS A 92 -6.62 25.17 5.57
N GLU A 93 -5.66 24.65 6.33
CA GLU A 93 -4.68 25.44 7.10
C GLU A 93 -3.61 26.10 6.21
N ASN A 94 -3.32 25.53 5.04
CA ASN A 94 -2.26 26.00 4.13
C ASN A 94 -2.80 26.65 2.84
N LYS A 95 -4.12 26.85 2.73
CA LYS A 95 -4.70 27.70 1.68
C LYS A 95 -4.36 29.16 1.98
N LYS A 96 -3.54 29.76 1.11
CA LYS A 96 -3.27 31.20 1.08
C LYS A 96 -4.52 31.99 0.70
#